data_AF-A0A6N9BF42-F1
#
_entry.id   AF-A0A6N9BF42-F1
#
_cell.length_a   1.000
_cell.length_b   1.000
_cell.length_c   1.000
_cell.angle_alpha   90.00
_cell.angle_beta   90.00
_cell.angle_gamma   90.00
#
_symmetry.space_group_name_H-M   'P 1'
#
loop_
_entity.id
_entity.type
_entity.pdbx_description
1 polymer ?
#
loop_
_entity_poly.entity_id
_entity_poly.type
_entity_poly.pdbx_seq_one_letter_code
_entity_poly.pdbx_strand_id
1 'polypeptide(L)'
;MSAGATPGLGWGQALKVGVHAALAALPRALFVPPASPPDEWRRERRREPIGAAGIRDLLIAAWHCGLEREMETAATDLAAHPVPDLAELKLPAVLEALRREDGLADSAAYASLWRQATEALLGRSAHPPEPPRDWVIAAPIPCECEICTELKAFCRDPAARVLRFPLRKELRRHLHRQIDTYGLDMFHETERRGSPFTLVCTKNRASYRRRLDEYAGDAARMEALIRLAPAGSDDRDRKESLRRATVAAVEDRP
;
A
#
# COMPACT_ATOMS: atom_id res chain seq x y z
N MET A 1 -20.54 45.02 39.14
CA MET A 1 -21.37 43.87 38.71
C MET A 1 -20.51 43.02 37.80
N SER A 2 -19.85 42.02 38.36
CA SER A 2 -18.95 41.12 37.62
C SER A 2 -19.79 39.97 37.07
N ALA A 3 -19.87 39.86 35.75
CA ALA A 3 -20.51 38.73 35.10
C ALA A 3 -19.63 37.49 35.36
N GLY A 4 -20.16 36.54 36.15
CA GLY A 4 -19.50 35.28 36.42
C GLY A 4 -19.32 34.50 35.14
N ALA A 5 -18.07 34.34 34.70
CA ALA A 5 -17.70 33.35 33.71
C ALA A 5 -18.06 31.97 34.28
N THR A 6 -19.04 31.30 33.68
CA THR A 6 -19.35 29.91 34.02
C THR A 6 -18.11 29.07 33.65
N PRO A 7 -17.49 28.34 34.58
CA PRO A 7 -16.35 27.49 34.26
C PRO A 7 -16.88 26.27 33.51
N GLY A 8 -17.08 26.41 32.20
CA GLY A 8 -17.14 25.24 31.33
C GLY A 8 -15.79 24.54 31.42
N LEU A 9 -15.79 23.23 31.61
CA LEU A 9 -14.63 22.36 31.89
C LEU A 9 -13.48 22.40 30.85
N GLY A 10 -13.46 23.36 29.91
CA GLY A 10 -12.38 23.55 28.94
C GLY A 10 -12.25 22.43 27.91
N TRP A 11 -13.10 21.40 27.97
CA TRP A 11 -13.00 20.19 27.15
C TRP A 11 -12.97 20.48 25.65
N GLY A 12 -13.75 21.46 25.17
CA GLY A 12 -13.72 21.85 23.75
C GLY A 12 -12.36 22.37 23.30
N GLN A 13 -11.72 23.20 24.13
CA GLN A 13 -10.37 23.70 23.85
C GLN A 13 -9.31 22.60 23.99
N ALA A 14 -9.43 21.75 25.01
CA ALA A 14 -8.53 20.62 25.22
C ALA A 14 -8.60 19.60 24.06
N LEU A 15 -9.82 19.30 23.59
CA LEU A 15 -10.04 18.44 22.43
C LEU A 15 -9.43 19.05 21.17
N LYS A 16 -9.68 20.34 20.89
CA LYS A 16 -9.12 21.05 19.74
C LYS A 16 -7.58 20.99 19.73
N VAL A 17 -6.95 21.24 20.89
CA VAL A 17 -5.48 21.14 21.03
C VAL A 17 -4.99 19.71 20.78
N GLY A 18 -5.68 18.71 21.33
CA GLY A 18 -5.34 17.30 21.14
C GLY A 18 -5.46 16.86 19.67
N VAL A 19 -6.54 17.25 19.00
CA VAL A 19 -6.78 16.94 17.58
C VAL A 19 -5.75 17.64 16.69
N HIS A 20 -5.45 18.91 16.94
CA HIS A 20 -4.39 19.63 16.24
C HIS A 20 -3.03 18.92 16.38
N ALA A 21 -2.66 18.54 17.60
CA ALA A 21 -1.41 17.81 17.85
C ALA A 21 -1.37 16.45 17.14
N ALA A 22 -2.50 15.74 17.08
CA ALA A 22 -2.62 14.47 16.37
C ALA A 22 -2.49 14.65 14.84
N LEU A 23 -3.11 15.68 14.25
CA LEU A 23 -2.94 16.02 12.83
C LEU A 23 -1.47 16.34 12.50
N ALA A 24 -0.80 17.16 13.32
CA ALA A 24 0.61 17.50 13.12
C ALA A 24 1.58 16.31 13.30
N ALA A 25 1.14 15.26 13.98
CA ALA A 25 1.90 14.01 14.14
C ALA A 25 1.62 12.98 13.03
N LEU A 26 0.54 13.16 12.26
CA LEU A 26 0.04 12.17 11.30
C LEU A 26 1.09 11.73 10.27
N PRO A 27 1.88 12.63 9.63
CA PRO A 27 2.90 12.19 8.66
C PRO A 27 3.93 11.23 9.26
N ARG A 28 4.34 11.48 10.52
CA ARG A 28 5.28 10.63 11.26
C ARG A 28 4.64 9.33 11.73
N ALA A 29 3.35 9.35 12.05
CA ALA A 29 2.61 8.17 12.52
C ALA A 29 2.36 7.14 11.40
N LEU A 30 2.39 7.58 10.14
CA LEU A 30 2.21 6.72 8.97
C LEU A 30 3.52 6.12 8.44
N PHE A 31 4.66 6.71 8.82
CA PHE A 31 5.97 6.14 8.53
C PHE A 31 6.49 5.37 9.75
N VAL A 32 6.35 4.05 9.72
CA VAL A 32 7.05 3.18 10.67
C VAL A 32 8.36 2.74 10.00
N PRO A 33 9.54 3.23 10.44
CA PRO A 33 10.80 2.72 9.94
C PRO A 33 10.89 1.21 10.23
N PRO A 34 11.58 0.42 9.38
CA PRO A 34 11.76 -1.01 9.63
C PRO A 34 12.33 -1.18 11.03
N ALA A 35 11.67 -2.01 11.84
CA ALA A 35 12.07 -2.24 13.21
C ALA A 35 13.56 -2.65 13.25
N SER A 36 14.34 -2.01 14.12
CA SER A 36 15.65 -2.55 14.51
C SER A 36 15.50 -4.01 14.95
N PRO A 37 16.49 -4.89 14.69
CA PRO A 37 16.41 -6.28 15.13
C PRO A 37 16.06 -6.31 16.62
N PRO A 38 15.12 -7.18 17.03
CA PRO A 38 14.53 -7.09 18.35
C PRO A 38 15.59 -7.37 19.42
N ASP A 39 15.93 -6.35 20.20
CA ASP A 39 16.50 -6.59 21.52
C ASP A 39 15.39 -7.20 22.38
N GLU A 40 15.55 -8.49 22.72
CA GLU A 40 14.52 -9.39 23.28
C GLU A 40 13.84 -8.90 24.57
N TRP A 41 14.40 -7.90 25.25
CA TRP A 41 13.90 -7.39 26.53
C TRP A 41 12.92 -6.22 26.39
N ARG A 42 12.80 -5.60 25.21
CA ARG A 42 11.86 -4.50 24.99
C ARG A 42 10.60 -5.02 24.31
N ARG A 43 9.60 -5.43 25.10
CA ARG A 43 8.20 -5.48 24.65
C ARG A 43 7.71 -4.04 24.44
N GLU A 44 8.29 -3.34 23.48
CA GLU A 44 7.65 -2.18 22.89
C GLU A 44 6.30 -2.67 22.38
N ARG A 45 5.21 -2.14 22.94
CA ARG A 45 3.89 -2.24 22.33
C ARG A 45 4.11 -1.91 20.86
N ARG A 46 4.02 -2.90 19.96
CA ARG A 46 4.16 -2.66 18.52
C ARG A 46 3.23 -1.51 18.20
N ARG A 47 3.79 -0.36 17.82
CA ARG A 47 3.01 0.78 17.39
C ARG A 47 2.43 0.36 16.05
N GLU A 48 1.18 -0.05 16.06
CA GLU A 48 0.47 -0.34 14.83
C GLU A 48 0.28 0.99 14.08
N PRO A 49 0.57 1.04 12.77
CA PRO A 49 0.33 2.24 11.99
C PRO A 49 -1.13 2.69 12.11
N ILE A 50 -1.38 4.00 12.01
CA ILE A 50 -2.75 4.50 11.96
C ILE A 50 -3.38 4.04 10.64
N GLY A 51 -4.36 3.15 10.72
CA GLY A 51 -5.13 2.70 9.56
C GLY A 51 -6.17 3.71 9.07
N ALA A 52 -6.84 3.39 7.98
CA ALA A 52 -7.85 4.24 7.33
C ALA A 52 -8.95 4.77 8.29
N ALA A 53 -9.40 3.94 9.23
CA ALA A 53 -10.40 4.32 10.22
C ALA A 53 -9.89 5.43 11.16
N GLY A 54 -8.64 5.34 11.63
CA GLY A 54 -8.04 6.36 12.48
C GLY A 54 -7.84 7.69 11.75
N ILE A 55 -7.49 7.65 10.47
CA ILE A 55 -7.37 8.85 9.63
C ILE A 55 -8.74 9.49 9.43
N ARG A 56 -9.76 8.70 9.09
CA ARG A 56 -11.16 9.16 8.98
C ARG A 56 -11.60 9.85 10.27
N ASP A 57 -11.46 9.18 11.41
CA ASP A 57 -11.95 9.68 12.70
C ASP A 57 -11.22 10.96 13.11
N LEU A 58 -9.91 11.05 12.83
CA LEU A 58 -9.12 12.24 13.08
C LEU A 58 -9.57 13.43 12.21
N LEU A 59 -9.82 13.21 10.91
CA LEU A 59 -10.28 14.27 10.00
C LEU A 59 -11.70 14.75 10.35
N ILE A 60 -12.60 13.83 10.74
CA ILE A 60 -13.94 14.18 11.24
C ILE A 60 -13.83 14.99 12.54
N ALA A 61 -13.01 14.55 13.49
CA ALA A 61 -12.81 15.29 14.74
C ALA A 61 -12.23 16.70 14.49
N ALA A 62 -11.32 16.83 13.53
CA ALA A 62 -10.74 18.11 13.15
C ALA A 62 -11.78 19.06 12.51
N TRP A 63 -12.66 18.53 11.68
CA TRP A 63 -13.78 19.27 11.10
C TRP A 63 -14.69 19.84 12.19
N HIS A 64 -15.13 18.99 13.13
CA HIS A 64 -15.96 19.42 14.26
C HIS A 64 -15.25 20.37 15.24
N CYS A 65 -13.90 20.41 15.21
CA CYS A 65 -13.10 21.36 15.99
C CYS A 65 -12.79 22.67 15.25
N GLY A 66 -13.24 22.83 13.99
CA GLY A 66 -12.94 23.98 13.14
C GLY A 66 -11.44 24.13 12.87
N LEU A 67 -10.78 23.04 12.49
CA LEU A 67 -9.34 22.94 12.15
C LEU A 67 -9.14 22.72 10.65
N GLU A 68 -9.89 23.42 9.80
CA GLU A 68 -9.92 23.21 8.35
C GLU A 68 -8.55 23.41 7.67
N ARG A 69 -7.80 24.43 8.10
CA ARG A 69 -6.47 24.73 7.53
C ARG A 69 -5.45 23.64 7.88
N GLU A 70 -5.54 23.11 9.08
CA GLU A 70 -4.68 22.03 9.54
C GLU A 70 -5.04 20.70 8.89
N MET A 71 -6.34 20.45 8.64
CA MET A 71 -6.77 19.32 7.82
C MET A 71 -6.23 19.41 6.38
N GLU A 72 -6.30 20.59 5.75
CA GLU A 72 -5.77 20.80 4.41
C GLU A 72 -4.24 20.60 4.35
N THR A 73 -3.53 21.09 5.38
CA THR A 73 -2.08 20.87 5.54
C THR A 73 -1.78 19.39 5.69
N ALA A 74 -2.48 18.69 6.58
CA ALA A 74 -2.33 17.26 6.77
C ALA A 74 -2.65 16.45 5.50
N ALA A 75 -3.69 16.82 4.75
CA ALA A 75 -4.01 16.21 3.46
C ALA A 75 -2.89 16.40 2.43
N THR A 76 -2.22 17.55 2.45
CA THR A 76 -1.07 17.84 1.59
C THR A 76 0.16 17.03 2.00
N ASP A 77 0.47 16.96 3.29
CA ASP A 77 1.60 16.19 3.83
C ASP A 77 1.43 14.68 3.59
N LEU A 78 0.20 14.17 3.76
CA LEU A 78 -0.17 12.80 3.40
C LEU A 78 0.13 12.47 1.94
N ALA A 79 0.04 13.46 1.06
CA ALA A 79 0.29 13.29 -0.36
C ALA A 79 1.77 13.38 -0.74
N ALA A 80 2.49 14.30 -0.08
CA ALA A 80 3.91 14.53 -0.30
C ALA A 80 4.78 13.35 0.20
N HIS A 81 4.22 12.51 1.07
CA HIS A 81 4.85 11.29 1.54
C HIS A 81 4.06 10.08 1.02
N PRO A 82 4.46 9.49 -0.14
CA PRO A 82 3.90 8.24 -0.59
C PRO A 82 4.33 7.16 0.41
N VAL A 83 3.54 6.99 1.47
CA VAL A 83 3.60 5.77 2.28
C VAL A 83 3.35 4.65 1.26
N PRO A 84 4.16 3.58 1.22
CA PRO A 84 3.96 2.45 0.31
C PRO A 84 2.52 1.91 0.35
N ASP A 85 1.81 2.22 1.43
CA ASP A 85 0.49 1.75 1.80
C ASP A 85 -0.66 2.75 1.62
N LEU A 86 -0.44 3.95 1.05
CA LEU A 86 -1.57 4.86 0.75
C LEU A 86 -2.58 4.23 -0.22
N ALA A 87 -2.12 3.27 -1.03
CA ALA A 87 -2.94 2.40 -1.88
C ALA A 87 -3.87 1.48 -1.06
N GLU A 88 -3.40 0.97 0.09
CA GLU A 88 -4.17 0.17 1.04
C GLU A 88 -5.00 1.01 1.99
N LEU A 89 -4.71 2.31 2.12
CA LEU A 89 -5.44 3.24 2.98
C LEU A 89 -6.93 3.40 2.62
N LYS A 90 -7.39 2.75 1.53
CA LYS A 90 -8.77 2.81 1.05
C LYS A 90 -9.25 4.27 1.02
N LEU A 91 -8.44 5.17 0.45
CA LEU A 91 -8.73 6.60 0.35
C LEU A 91 -10.15 6.89 -0.16
N PRO A 92 -10.70 6.15 -1.15
CA PRO A 92 -12.10 6.32 -1.52
C PRO A 92 -13.08 6.11 -0.36
N ALA A 93 -12.86 5.13 0.53
CA ALA A 93 -13.70 4.90 1.70
C ALA A 93 -13.59 6.02 2.75
N VAL A 94 -12.39 6.59 2.92
CA VAL A 94 -12.18 7.77 3.77
C VAL A 94 -12.97 8.95 3.21
N LEU A 95 -12.78 9.29 1.94
CA LEU A 95 -13.52 10.36 1.25
C LEU A 95 -15.04 10.13 1.28
N GLU A 96 -15.49 8.89 1.10
CA GLU A 96 -16.91 8.56 1.17
C GLU A 96 -17.49 8.78 2.57
N ALA A 97 -16.73 8.47 3.63
CA ALA A 97 -17.15 8.77 5.00
C ALA A 97 -17.19 10.28 5.24
N LEU A 98 -16.15 11.00 4.83
CA LEU A 98 -16.08 12.46 4.94
C LEU A 98 -17.22 13.17 4.20
N ARG A 99 -17.63 12.67 3.04
CA ARG A 99 -18.75 13.22 2.27
C ARG A 99 -20.11 13.11 2.98
N ARG A 100 -20.24 12.25 3.99
CA ARG A 100 -21.47 12.12 4.78
C ARG A 100 -21.58 13.18 5.88
N GLU A 101 -20.48 13.83 6.23
CA GLU A 101 -20.48 14.93 7.19
C GLU A 101 -20.98 16.22 6.53
N ASP A 102 -21.87 16.93 7.23
CA ASP A 102 -22.49 18.15 6.69
C ASP A 102 -21.45 19.23 6.42
N GLY A 103 -21.48 19.80 5.22
CA GLY A 103 -20.55 20.84 4.72
C GLY A 103 -19.10 20.39 4.47
N LEU A 104 -18.66 19.23 4.95
CA LEU A 104 -17.26 18.81 4.84
C LEU A 104 -16.86 18.51 3.39
N ALA A 105 -17.77 17.99 2.58
CA ALA A 105 -17.56 17.73 1.15
C ALA A 105 -17.23 18.98 0.32
N ASP A 106 -17.67 20.15 0.78
CA ASP A 106 -17.45 21.45 0.13
C ASP A 106 -16.19 22.15 0.65
N SER A 107 -15.50 21.56 1.62
CA SER A 107 -14.29 22.13 2.22
C SER A 107 -13.07 22.02 1.29
N ALA A 108 -12.14 22.98 1.44
CA ALA A 108 -10.85 22.95 0.74
C ALA A 108 -10.02 21.71 1.11
N ALA A 109 -10.13 21.23 2.36
CA ALA A 109 -9.46 20.04 2.83
C ALA A 109 -9.93 18.77 2.10
N TYR A 110 -11.25 18.62 1.89
CA TYR A 110 -11.80 17.51 1.10
C TYR A 110 -11.29 17.57 -0.35
N ALA A 111 -11.32 18.75 -0.97
CA ALA A 111 -10.84 18.94 -2.33
C ALA A 111 -9.33 18.65 -2.46
N SER A 112 -8.53 19.07 -1.48
CA SER A 112 -7.09 18.76 -1.42
C SER A 112 -6.87 17.26 -1.32
N LEU A 113 -7.53 16.57 -0.37
CA LEU A 113 -7.40 15.13 -0.20
C LEU A 113 -7.79 14.36 -1.47
N TRP A 114 -8.87 14.77 -2.14
CA TRP A 114 -9.28 14.17 -3.41
C TRP A 114 -8.26 14.36 -4.53
N ARG A 115 -7.72 15.59 -4.71
CA ARG A 115 -6.69 15.87 -5.73
C ARG A 115 -5.44 15.04 -5.51
N GLN A 116 -5.01 14.94 -4.26
CA GLN A 116 -3.82 14.20 -3.89
C GLN A 116 -3.99 12.68 -4.05
N ALA A 117 -5.15 12.14 -3.65
CA ALA A 117 -5.49 10.75 -3.91
C ALA A 117 -5.50 10.44 -5.42
N THR A 118 -6.00 11.37 -6.22
CA THR A 118 -6.03 11.28 -7.68
C THR A 118 -4.62 11.27 -8.26
N GLU A 119 -3.76 12.22 -7.86
CA GLU A 119 -2.38 12.32 -8.35
C GLU A 119 -1.57 11.05 -8.02
N ALA A 120 -1.65 10.57 -6.79
CA ALA A 120 -0.95 9.36 -6.35
C ALA A 120 -1.39 8.12 -7.13
N LEU A 121 -2.70 8.00 -7.40
CA LEU A 121 -3.26 6.87 -8.13
C LEU A 121 -2.91 6.93 -9.62
N LEU A 122 -3.02 8.10 -10.25
CA LEU A 122 -2.60 8.30 -11.64
C LEU A 122 -1.10 8.04 -11.82
N GLY A 123 -0.26 8.54 -10.90
CA GLY A 123 1.19 8.33 -10.95
C GLY A 123 1.58 6.86 -10.84
N ARG A 124 0.93 6.09 -9.95
CA ARG A 124 1.15 4.64 -9.83
C ARG A 124 0.64 3.87 -11.05
N SER A 125 -0.54 4.23 -11.56
CA SER A 125 -1.20 3.53 -12.67
C SER A 125 -0.73 3.98 -14.06
N ALA A 126 0.20 4.94 -14.14
CA ALA A 126 0.74 5.43 -15.42
C ALA A 126 1.48 4.37 -16.24
N HIS A 127 1.94 3.28 -15.59
CA HIS A 127 2.70 2.22 -16.22
C HIS A 127 2.03 0.86 -15.97
N PRO A 128 1.16 0.40 -16.89
CA PRO A 128 0.51 -0.90 -16.78
C PRO A 128 1.54 -2.03 -16.61
N PRO A 129 1.23 -3.07 -15.81
CA PRO A 129 2.12 -4.22 -15.67
C PRO A 129 2.30 -4.95 -17.01
N GLU A 130 3.47 -4.83 -17.63
CA GLU A 130 3.76 -5.57 -18.86
C GLU A 130 3.88 -7.09 -18.60
N PRO A 131 3.35 -7.94 -19.50
CA PRO A 131 3.54 -9.37 -19.43
C PRO A 131 5.02 -9.71 -19.61
N PRO A 132 5.60 -10.58 -18.75
CA PRO A 132 6.99 -10.99 -18.90
C PRO A 132 7.17 -11.75 -20.23
N ARG A 133 8.18 -11.31 -21.00
CA ARG A 133 8.48 -11.82 -22.36
C ARG A 133 8.97 -13.26 -22.35
N ASP A 134 9.62 -13.67 -21.27
CA ASP A 134 10.19 -15.00 -21.09
C ASP A 134 9.91 -15.54 -19.68
N TRP A 135 10.65 -16.57 -19.28
CA TRP A 135 10.60 -17.17 -17.95
C TRP A 135 11.82 -16.81 -17.10
N VAL A 136 12.55 -15.73 -17.40
CA VAL A 136 13.66 -15.30 -16.57
C VAL A 136 13.13 -14.76 -15.23
N ILE A 137 13.75 -15.20 -14.13
CA ILE A 137 13.45 -14.73 -12.78
C ILE A 137 14.73 -14.09 -12.20
N ALA A 138 14.60 -12.90 -11.63
CA ALA A 138 15.69 -12.31 -10.86
C ALA A 138 15.94 -13.15 -9.60
N ALA A 139 17.15 -13.68 -9.44
CA ALA A 139 17.52 -14.53 -8.31
C ALA A 139 18.68 -13.89 -7.52
N PRO A 140 18.40 -12.88 -6.67
CA PRO A 140 19.41 -12.18 -5.85
C PRO A 140 19.87 -13.03 -4.66
N ILE A 141 20.06 -14.34 -4.87
CA ILE A 141 20.56 -15.27 -3.87
C ILE A 141 22.07 -15.05 -3.69
N PRO A 142 22.55 -14.65 -2.49
CA PRO A 142 23.98 -14.44 -2.22
C PRO A 142 24.73 -15.76 -2.02
N CYS A 143 24.03 -16.88 -1.80
CA CYS A 143 24.66 -18.18 -1.62
C CYS A 143 25.33 -18.65 -2.93
N GLU A 144 26.55 -19.15 -2.81
CA GLU A 144 27.37 -19.62 -3.93
C GLU A 144 27.56 -21.15 -3.96
N CYS A 145 26.85 -21.89 -3.10
CA CYS A 145 26.92 -23.35 -3.13
C CYS A 145 26.47 -23.89 -4.51
N GLU A 146 26.99 -25.06 -4.89
CA GLU A 146 26.77 -25.68 -6.21
C GLU A 146 25.28 -25.70 -6.61
N ILE A 147 24.42 -26.07 -5.67
CA ILE A 147 22.97 -26.23 -5.90
C ILE A 147 22.27 -24.88 -6.04
N CYS A 148 22.71 -23.85 -5.30
CA CYS A 148 22.22 -22.48 -5.49
C CYS A 148 22.68 -21.90 -6.82
N THR A 149 23.88 -22.26 -7.28
CA THR A 149 24.38 -21.88 -8.59
C THR A 149 23.55 -22.52 -9.70
N GLU A 150 23.19 -23.80 -9.57
CA GLU A 150 22.26 -24.48 -10.49
C GLU A 150 20.86 -23.84 -10.48
N LEU A 151 20.32 -23.51 -9.30
CA LEU A 151 19.05 -22.79 -9.20
C LEU A 151 19.12 -21.41 -9.87
N LYS A 152 20.21 -20.65 -9.68
CA LYS A 152 20.43 -19.35 -10.33
C LYS A 152 20.53 -19.50 -11.85
N ALA A 153 21.18 -20.55 -12.35
CA ALA A 153 21.24 -20.85 -13.78
C ALA A 153 19.85 -21.14 -14.35
N PHE A 154 19.05 -21.96 -13.66
CA PHE A 154 17.66 -22.20 -14.02
C PHE A 154 16.83 -20.92 -14.02
N CYS A 155 16.97 -20.05 -13.02
CA CYS A 155 16.28 -18.76 -13.00
C CYS A 155 16.61 -17.89 -14.22
N ARG A 156 17.84 -17.95 -14.74
CA ARG A 156 18.29 -17.17 -15.91
C ARG A 156 17.91 -17.79 -17.25
N ASP A 157 17.48 -19.03 -17.29
CA ASP A 157 17.06 -19.69 -18.52
C ASP A 157 15.67 -19.17 -18.97
N PRO A 158 15.54 -18.55 -20.15
CA PRO A 158 14.28 -17.97 -20.62
C PRO A 158 13.23 -19.00 -21.03
N ALA A 159 13.62 -20.23 -21.34
CA ALA A 159 12.75 -21.30 -21.83
C ALA A 159 12.42 -22.34 -20.74
N ALA A 160 13.35 -22.62 -19.83
CA ALA A 160 13.13 -23.62 -18.79
C ALA A 160 12.07 -23.15 -17.77
N ARG A 161 11.03 -23.97 -17.60
CA ARG A 161 9.91 -23.73 -16.69
C ARG A 161 9.89 -24.61 -15.46
N VAL A 162 10.46 -25.81 -15.56
CA VAL A 162 10.50 -26.81 -14.49
C VAL A 162 11.93 -27.31 -14.35
N LEU A 163 12.43 -27.34 -13.12
CA LEU A 163 13.67 -27.99 -12.76
C LEU A 163 13.42 -29.03 -11.67
N ARG A 164 14.11 -30.16 -11.77
CA ARG A 164 13.95 -31.30 -10.87
C ARG A 164 15.30 -31.60 -10.22
N PHE A 165 15.34 -31.46 -8.90
CA PHE A 165 16.52 -31.61 -8.07
C PHE A 165 16.43 -32.88 -7.22
N PRO A 166 17.03 -34.01 -7.63
CA PRO A 166 17.15 -35.20 -6.78
C PRO A 166 18.19 -34.94 -5.68
N LEU A 167 17.73 -34.49 -4.52
CA LEU A 167 18.59 -34.00 -3.44
C LEU A 167 18.29 -34.70 -2.13
N ARG A 168 19.27 -34.86 -1.25
CA ARG A 168 19.02 -35.28 0.14
C ARG A 168 18.25 -34.21 0.92
N LYS A 169 17.61 -34.60 2.03
CA LYS A 169 16.70 -33.75 2.84
C LYS A 169 17.30 -32.38 3.20
N GLU A 170 18.57 -32.35 3.59
CA GLU A 170 19.27 -31.13 4.00
C GLU A 170 19.39 -30.09 2.89
N LEU A 171 19.73 -30.57 1.69
CA LEU A 171 19.89 -29.71 0.52
C LEU A 171 18.54 -29.21 0.00
N ARG A 172 17.49 -30.04 0.05
CA ARG A 172 16.13 -29.58 -0.24
C ARG A 172 15.68 -28.49 0.72
N ARG A 173 15.91 -28.68 2.02
CA ARG A 173 15.58 -27.67 3.05
C ARG A 173 16.34 -26.37 2.83
N HIS A 174 17.59 -26.44 2.39
CA HIS A 174 18.36 -25.26 2.02
C HIS A 174 17.70 -24.49 0.85
N LEU A 175 17.36 -25.18 -0.24
CA LEU A 175 16.70 -24.55 -1.38
C LEU A 175 15.32 -23.96 -1.04
N HIS A 176 14.49 -24.68 -0.29
CA HIS A 176 13.21 -24.16 0.24
C HIS A 176 13.41 -22.78 0.89
N ARG A 177 14.36 -22.70 1.84
CA ARG A 177 14.67 -21.45 2.55
C ARG A 177 15.16 -20.36 1.62
N GLN A 178 16.04 -20.65 0.66
CA GLN A 178 16.53 -19.64 -0.28
C GLN A 178 15.38 -19.11 -1.16
N ILE A 179 14.53 -20.01 -1.69
CA ILE A 179 13.38 -19.61 -2.51
C ILE A 179 12.42 -18.72 -1.72
N ASP A 180 12.09 -19.11 -0.48
CA ASP A 180 11.17 -18.36 0.39
C ASP A 180 11.78 -17.02 0.85
N THR A 181 13.06 -17.00 1.23
CA THR A 181 13.72 -15.80 1.77
C THR A 181 13.84 -14.70 0.73
N TYR A 182 14.12 -15.08 -0.54
CA TYR A 182 14.27 -14.14 -1.64
C TYR A 182 13.00 -13.97 -2.48
N GLY A 183 11.89 -14.60 -2.08
CA GLY A 183 10.58 -14.46 -2.72
C GLY A 183 10.59 -14.76 -4.21
N LEU A 184 11.30 -15.82 -4.63
CA LEU A 184 11.39 -16.13 -6.06
C LEU A 184 10.02 -16.57 -6.61
N ASP A 185 9.69 -16.11 -7.81
CA ASP A 185 8.45 -16.44 -8.53
C ASP A 185 8.43 -17.92 -9.00
N MET A 186 8.38 -18.86 -8.06
CA MET A 186 8.29 -20.29 -8.34
C MET A 186 7.55 -21.06 -7.26
N PHE A 187 6.89 -22.14 -7.65
CA PHE A 187 6.45 -23.19 -6.75
C PHE A 187 7.60 -24.14 -6.49
N HIS A 188 7.68 -24.65 -5.26
CA HIS A 188 8.72 -25.61 -4.87
C HIS A 188 8.11 -26.71 -4.01
N GLU A 189 8.07 -27.92 -4.55
CA GLU A 189 7.39 -29.06 -3.92
C GLU A 189 8.31 -30.27 -3.86
N THR A 190 8.28 -31.00 -2.75
CA THR A 190 9.05 -32.25 -2.65
C THR A 190 8.20 -33.42 -3.13
N GLU A 191 8.56 -33.99 -4.28
CA GLU A 191 7.99 -35.23 -4.77
C GLU A 191 8.57 -36.41 -4.00
N ARG A 192 7.71 -37.10 -3.25
CA ARG A 192 8.09 -38.21 -2.36
C ARG A 192 8.00 -39.57 -3.08
N ARG A 193 8.64 -39.67 -4.25
CA ARG A 193 8.79 -40.91 -5.01
C ARG A 193 10.28 -41.26 -5.15
N GLY A 194 10.63 -42.51 -4.86
CA GLY A 194 12.03 -42.99 -4.91
C GLY A 194 12.90 -42.49 -3.77
N SER A 195 14.20 -42.81 -3.81
CA SER A 195 15.21 -42.25 -2.91
C SER A 195 16.46 -41.92 -3.73
N PRO A 196 17.02 -40.70 -3.65
CA PRO A 196 16.55 -39.56 -2.84
C PRO A 196 15.28 -38.89 -3.43
N PHE A 197 14.43 -38.31 -2.56
CA PHE A 197 13.26 -37.53 -3.02
C PHE A 197 13.69 -36.30 -3.84
N THR A 198 12.86 -35.93 -4.80
CA THR A 198 13.12 -34.83 -5.73
C THR A 198 12.44 -33.54 -5.26
N LEU A 199 13.15 -32.42 -5.28
CA LEU A 199 12.54 -31.10 -5.21
C LEU A 199 12.18 -30.65 -6.63
N VAL A 200 10.92 -30.36 -6.88
CA VAL A 200 10.42 -29.86 -8.16
C VAL A 200 10.21 -28.37 -8.02
N CYS A 201 11.00 -27.58 -8.76
CA CYS A 201 10.88 -26.14 -8.84
C CYS A 201 10.18 -25.79 -10.15
N THR A 202 9.00 -25.17 -10.07
CA THR A 202 8.22 -24.74 -11.23
C THR A 202 8.12 -23.22 -11.22
N LYS A 203 8.71 -22.55 -12.21
CA LYS A 203 8.57 -21.11 -12.35
C LYS A 203 7.11 -20.73 -12.48
N ASN A 204 6.72 -19.72 -11.73
CA ASN A 204 5.40 -19.12 -11.81
C ASN A 204 5.56 -17.64 -12.20
N ARG A 205 4.45 -16.92 -12.20
CA ARG A 205 4.39 -15.48 -12.50
C ARG A 205 3.68 -14.75 -11.36
N ALA A 206 3.93 -15.16 -10.12
CA ALA A 206 3.18 -14.69 -8.95
C ALA A 206 3.31 -13.19 -8.76
N SER A 207 4.52 -12.61 -8.90
CA SER A 207 4.71 -11.16 -8.78
C SER A 207 4.08 -10.39 -9.92
N TYR A 208 4.08 -10.94 -11.15
CA TYR A 208 3.33 -10.34 -12.26
C TYR A 208 1.82 -10.34 -12.00
N ARG A 209 1.25 -11.47 -11.56
CA ARG A 209 -0.18 -11.57 -11.21
C ARG A 209 -0.56 -10.61 -10.10
N ARG A 210 0.25 -10.51 -9.05
CA ARG A 210 0.04 -9.55 -7.96
C ARG A 210 -0.01 -8.11 -8.48
N ARG A 211 0.92 -7.71 -9.36
CA ARG A 211 0.89 -6.38 -10.00
C ARG A 211 -0.35 -6.16 -10.86
N LEU A 212 -0.83 -7.18 -11.57
CA LEU A 212 -2.10 -7.10 -12.31
C LEU A 212 -3.29 -6.89 -11.37
N ASP A 213 -3.36 -7.63 -10.26
CA ASP A 213 -4.42 -7.49 -9.26
C ASP A 213 -4.39 -6.11 -8.60
N GLU A 214 -3.19 -5.60 -8.28
CA GLU A 214 -2.98 -4.23 -7.78
C GLU A 214 -3.49 -3.20 -8.78
N TYR A 215 -3.10 -3.32 -10.05
CA TYR A 215 -3.51 -2.43 -11.13
C TYR A 215 -5.03 -2.47 -11.38
N ALA A 216 -5.65 -3.65 -11.33
CA ALA A 216 -7.11 -3.78 -11.43
C ALA A 216 -7.82 -3.14 -10.21
N GLY A 217 -7.26 -3.30 -9.01
CA GLY A 217 -7.74 -2.60 -7.82
C GLY A 217 -7.65 -1.09 -7.96
N ASP A 218 -6.63 -0.59 -8.64
CA ASP A 218 -6.44 0.84 -8.89
C ASP A 218 -7.50 1.40 -9.82
N ALA A 219 -7.88 0.68 -10.87
CA ALA A 219 -9.00 1.05 -11.73
C ALA A 219 -10.30 1.23 -10.91
N ALA A 220 -10.61 0.28 -10.03
CA ALA A 220 -11.79 0.38 -9.16
C ALA A 220 -11.71 1.58 -8.18
N ARG A 221 -10.52 1.89 -7.67
CA ARG A 221 -10.30 3.09 -6.84
C ARG A 221 -10.47 4.38 -7.66
N MET A 222 -10.00 4.42 -8.91
CA MET A 222 -10.17 5.57 -9.82
C MET A 222 -11.65 5.82 -10.11
N GLU A 223 -12.43 4.78 -10.38
CA GLU A 223 -13.90 4.87 -10.53
C GLU A 223 -14.58 5.45 -9.27
N ALA A 224 -14.14 5.03 -8.09
CA ALA A 224 -14.65 5.58 -6.84
C ALA A 224 -14.31 7.08 -6.70
N LEU A 225 -13.07 7.48 -7.02
CA LEU A 225 -12.67 8.90 -6.99
C LEU A 225 -13.46 9.75 -7.99
N ILE A 226 -13.78 9.23 -9.19
CA ILE A 226 -14.63 9.93 -10.17
C ILE A 226 -16.00 10.28 -9.59
N ARG A 227 -16.59 9.38 -8.78
CA ARG A 227 -17.87 9.58 -8.09
C ARG A 227 -17.79 10.51 -6.87
N LEU A 228 -16.59 10.63 -6.29
CA LEU A 228 -16.31 11.42 -5.08
C LEU A 228 -15.72 12.81 -5.39
N ALA A 229 -15.68 13.22 -6.66
CA ALA A 229 -15.17 14.52 -7.07
C ALA A 229 -15.86 15.67 -6.30
N PRO A 230 -15.10 16.65 -5.77
CA PRO A 230 -15.65 17.81 -5.07
C PRO A 230 -16.59 18.64 -5.97
N ALA A 231 -17.59 19.29 -5.37
CA ALA A 231 -18.44 20.24 -6.07
C ALA A 231 -17.65 21.52 -6.42
N GLY A 232 -17.77 22.02 -7.66
CA GLY A 232 -17.18 23.29 -8.09
C GLY A 232 -15.76 23.26 -8.66
N SER A 233 -15.20 22.11 -9.07
CA SER A 233 -13.77 21.98 -9.35
C SER A 233 -13.28 22.49 -10.72
N ASP A 234 -12.18 23.25 -10.73
CA ASP A 234 -11.23 23.37 -11.85
C ASP A 234 -10.58 22.02 -12.24
N ASP A 235 -10.82 20.97 -11.45
CA ASP A 235 -10.23 19.63 -11.62
C ASP A 235 -10.92 18.75 -12.69
N ARG A 236 -11.59 19.37 -13.67
CA ARG A 236 -12.22 18.65 -14.81
C ARG A 236 -11.21 17.76 -15.53
N ASP A 237 -10.00 18.26 -15.75
CA ASP A 237 -8.93 17.55 -16.45
C ASP A 237 -8.45 16.32 -15.66
N ARG A 238 -8.44 16.40 -14.32
CA ARG A 238 -8.09 15.26 -13.46
C ARG A 238 -9.16 14.17 -13.53
N LYS A 239 -10.44 14.56 -13.49
CA LYS A 239 -11.55 13.62 -13.65
C LYS A 239 -11.50 12.91 -14.99
N GLU A 240 -11.15 13.62 -16.06
CA GLU A 240 -11.00 13.02 -17.38
C GLU A 240 -9.76 12.11 -17.46
N SER A 241 -8.66 12.49 -16.81
CA SER A 241 -7.47 11.66 -16.72
C SER A 241 -7.74 10.34 -15.96
N LEU A 242 -8.49 10.40 -14.85
CA LEU A 242 -8.97 9.20 -14.14
C LEU A 242 -9.82 8.30 -15.05
N ARG A 243 -10.73 8.87 -15.85
CA ARG A 243 -11.56 8.09 -16.77
C ARG A 243 -10.73 7.37 -17.82
N ARG A 244 -9.81 8.08 -18.47
CA ARG A 244 -8.91 7.50 -19.47
C ARG A 244 -8.06 6.38 -18.87
N ALA A 245 -7.49 6.59 -17.69
CA ALA A 245 -6.70 5.58 -17.00
C ALA A 245 -7.54 4.36 -16.58
N THR A 246 -8.80 4.57 -16.19
CA THR A 246 -9.74 3.47 -15.88
C THR A 246 -10.03 2.64 -17.13
N VAL A 247 -10.33 3.29 -18.26
CA VAL A 247 -10.61 2.60 -19.53
C VAL A 247 -9.39 1.79 -19.98
N ALA A 248 -8.20 2.41 -19.99
CA ALA A 248 -6.96 1.72 -20.33
C ALA A 248 -6.73 0.48 -19.45
N ALA A 249 -7.01 0.58 -18.15
CA ALA A 249 -6.85 -0.54 -17.22
C ALA A 249 -7.84 -1.70 -17.46
N VAL A 250 -9.00 -1.42 -18.04
CA VAL A 250 -9.99 -2.44 -18.42
C VAL A 250 -9.63 -3.09 -19.76
N GLU A 251 -9.12 -2.30 -20.72
CA GLU A 251 -8.71 -2.78 -22.04
C GLU A 251 -7.45 -3.65 -22.00
N ASP A 252 -6.50 -3.34 -21.11
CA ASP A 252 -5.25 -4.11 -20.90
C ASP A 252 -5.44 -5.39 -20.07
N ARG A 253 -6.68 -5.81 -19.79
CA ARG A 253 -6.97 -7.03 -19.03
C ARG A 253 -6.77 -8.28 -19.93
N PRO A 254 -5.83 -9.17 -19.60
CA PRO A 254 -5.54 -10.35 -20.41
C PRO A 254 -6.65 -11.41 -20.39
#